data_AF-A0A1B7HJ80-F1
#
_entry.id   AF-A0A1B7HJ80-F1
#
_cell.length_a   1.000
_cell.length_b   1.000
_cell.length_c   1.000
_cell.angle_alpha   90.00
_cell.angle_beta   90.00
_cell.angle_gamma   90.00
#
_symmetry.space_group_name_H-M   'P 1'
#
loop_
_entity.id
_entity.type
_entity.pdbx_description
1 polymer ?
#
loop_
_entity_poly.entity_id
_entity_poly.type
_entity_poly.pdbx_seq_one_letter_code
_entity_poly.pdbx_strand_id
1 'polypeptide(L)'
;MAIHDSTTGNHAPWFNMSCGIAQKILPELSEREAEISILYSSGVDVRSISHFLFISDRTVNNHLANAKQKLDSRNVAELRSSILLRFLVCQITNQNYSARDGGKNV
;
A
#
# COMPACT_ATOMS: atom_id res chain seq x y z
N MET A 1 25.26 -10.23 -5.20
CA MET A 1 25.71 -8.83 -5.06
C MET A 1 24.54 -8.06 -4.47
N ALA A 2 24.59 -7.80 -3.16
CA ALA A 2 23.49 -7.20 -2.41
C ALA A 2 23.33 -5.73 -2.83
N ILE A 3 22.15 -5.39 -3.34
CA ILE A 3 21.79 -4.00 -3.64
C ILE A 3 21.38 -3.39 -2.30
N HIS A 4 22.31 -2.68 -1.68
CA HIS A 4 22.01 -1.83 -0.54
C HIS A 4 21.27 -0.61 -1.08
N ASP A 5 19.94 -0.70 -1.18
CA ASP A 5 19.10 0.46 -1.50
C ASP A 5 18.98 1.34 -0.26
N SER A 6 19.38 2.60 -0.40
CA SER A 6 19.42 3.64 0.62
C SER A 6 18.04 4.18 1.05
N THR A 7 16.98 3.39 0.87
CA THR A 7 15.59 3.70 1.28
C THR A 7 15.25 3.06 2.63
N THR A 8 16.21 2.91 3.54
CA THR A 8 15.99 2.36 4.89
C THR A 8 15.51 3.43 5.86
N GLY A 9 14.35 4.01 5.56
CA GLY A 9 13.55 4.78 6.49
C GLY A 9 12.36 3.96 7.00
N ASN A 10 12.57 3.02 7.92
CA ASN A 10 11.49 2.39 8.69
C ASN A 10 10.37 1.68 7.87
N HIS A 11 10.71 0.95 6.81
CA HIS A 11 9.80 0.11 6.02
C HIS A 11 9.94 -1.37 6.36
N ALA A 12 8.88 -2.17 6.13
CA ALA A 12 8.92 -3.60 6.41
C ALA A 12 9.82 -4.31 5.37
N PRO A 13 10.87 -5.06 5.79
CA PRO A 13 11.95 -5.51 4.91
C PRO A 13 11.53 -6.52 3.82
N TRP A 14 10.39 -7.17 4.00
CA TRP A 14 9.81 -8.12 3.03
C TRP A 14 8.68 -7.50 2.21
N PHE A 15 8.23 -6.29 2.55
CA PHE A 15 7.17 -5.56 1.87
C PHE A 15 7.80 -4.51 0.95
N ASN A 16 8.23 -4.94 -0.24
CA ASN A 16 8.65 -4.01 -1.28
C ASN A 16 7.45 -3.73 -2.21
N MET A 17 6.60 -2.80 -1.80
CA MET A 17 5.66 -2.18 -2.73
C MET A 17 6.46 -1.13 -3.48
N SER A 18 6.66 -1.31 -4.80
CA SER A 18 7.31 -0.27 -5.59
C SER A 18 6.61 1.07 -5.29
N CYS A 19 7.37 2.08 -4.85
CA CYS A 19 6.88 3.37 -4.32
C CYS A 19 5.85 4.09 -5.24
N GLY A 20 5.68 3.66 -6.50
CA GLY A 20 4.61 4.15 -7.39
C GLY A 20 3.27 3.41 -7.32
N ILE A 21 3.21 2.14 -6.92
CA ILE A 21 1.98 1.33 -7.00
C ILE A 21 0.99 1.72 -5.90
N ALA A 22 1.46 1.90 -4.67
CA ALA A 22 0.59 2.31 -3.56
C ALA A 22 -0.05 3.68 -3.85
N GLN A 23 0.72 4.64 -4.36
CA GLN A 23 0.28 6.00 -4.68
C GLN A 23 -0.66 6.02 -5.90
N LYS A 24 -0.47 5.10 -6.86
CA LYS A 24 -1.41 4.92 -7.98
C LYS A 24 -2.77 4.38 -7.52
N ILE A 25 -2.80 3.52 -6.51
CA ILE A 25 -4.03 2.88 -6.02
C ILE A 25 -4.75 3.74 -4.98
N LEU A 26 -3.97 4.43 -4.14
CA LEU A 26 -4.42 5.22 -2.99
C LEU A 26 -3.82 6.64 -3.07
N PRO A 27 -4.13 7.42 -4.12
CA PRO A 27 -3.56 8.78 -4.29
C PRO A 27 -3.96 9.74 -3.16
N GLU A 28 -5.01 9.44 -2.41
CA GLU A 28 -5.49 10.25 -1.28
C GLU A 28 -4.61 10.09 -0.03
N LEU A 29 -3.82 9.00 0.05
CA LEU A 29 -3.00 8.66 1.21
C LEU A 29 -1.55 9.09 1.02
N SER A 30 -0.91 9.50 2.13
CA SER A 30 0.56 9.60 2.14
C SER A 30 1.19 8.22 1.95
N GLU A 31 2.45 8.18 1.54
CA GLU A 31 3.21 6.93 1.41
C GLU A 31 3.10 6.05 2.66
N ARG A 32 3.24 6.68 3.83
CA ARG A 32 3.18 5.98 5.11
C ARG A 32 1.77 5.50 5.48
N GLU A 33 0.74 6.30 5.21
CA GLU A 33 -0.64 5.88 5.40
C GLU A 33 -1.01 4.73 4.47
N ALA A 34 -0.55 4.77 3.22
CA ALA A 34 -0.79 3.72 2.24
C ALA A 34 -0.10 2.41 2.64
N GLU A 35 1.19 2.46 3.01
CA GLU A 35 1.95 1.29 3.47
C GLU A 35 1.26 0.60 4.66
N ILE A 36 0.94 1.37 5.70
CA ILE A 36 0.28 0.85 6.91
C ILE A 36 -1.11 0.28 6.57
N SER A 37 -1.89 0.98 5.76
CA SER A 37 -3.25 0.57 5.44
C SER A 37 -3.29 -0.67 4.55
N ILE A 38 -2.30 -0.85 3.66
CA ILE A 38 -2.15 -2.07 2.86
C ILE A 38 -1.77 -3.25 3.76
N LEU A 39 -0.72 -3.13 4.57
CA LEU A 39 -0.31 -4.18 5.51
C LEU A 39 -1.47 -4.63 6.41
N TYR A 40 -2.21 -3.65 6.94
CA TYR A 40 -3.36 -3.91 7.80
C TYR A 40 -4.54 -4.56 7.06
N SER A 41 -4.76 -4.21 5.80
CA SER A 41 -5.80 -4.81 4.95
C SER A 41 -5.42 -6.21 4.47
N SER A 42 -4.12 -6.50 4.38
CA SER A 42 -3.58 -7.84 4.14
C SER A 42 -3.62 -8.75 5.37
N GLY A 43 -4.13 -8.26 6.52
CA GLY A 43 -4.32 -9.05 7.73
C GLY A 43 -3.18 -8.95 8.75
N VAL A 44 -2.18 -8.10 8.54
CA VAL A 44 -1.14 -7.84 9.54
C VAL A 44 -1.72 -7.00 10.67
N ASP A 45 -1.55 -7.43 11.92
CA ASP A 45 -2.07 -6.71 13.08
C ASP A 45 -1.21 -5.48 13.44
N VAL A 46 -1.79 -4.56 14.21
CA VAL A 46 -1.16 -3.28 14.59
C VAL A 46 0.19 -3.46 15.28
N ARG A 47 0.33 -4.48 16.12
CA ARG A 47 1.55 -4.73 16.90
C ARG A 47 2.66 -5.29 16.01
N SER A 48 2.30 -6.14 15.06
CA SER A 48 3.25 -6.61 14.05
C SER A 48 3.71 -5.46 13.15
N ILE A 49 2.79 -4.60 12.69
CA ILE A 49 3.10 -3.41 11.89
C ILE A 49 4.01 -2.45 12.66
N SER A 50 3.72 -2.18 13.93
CA SER A 50 4.52 -1.27 14.76
C SER A 50 5.95 -1.78 14.93
N HIS A 51 6.12 -3.09 15.13
CA HIS A 51 7.41 -3.76 15.19
C HIS A 51 8.16 -3.69 13.85
N PHE A 52 7.51 -4.03 12.73
CA PHE A 52 8.17 -4.01 11.41
C PHE A 52 8.61 -2.63 10.97
N LEU A 53 7.86 -1.61 11.37
CA LEU A 53 8.04 -0.26 10.90
C LEU A 53 8.67 0.67 11.95
N PHE A 54 9.15 0.13 13.08
CA PHE A 54 9.82 0.85 14.17
C PHE A 54 9.08 2.11 14.65
N ILE A 55 7.76 2.02 14.78
CA ILE A 55 6.88 3.10 15.28
C ILE A 55 5.98 2.56 16.39
N SER A 56 5.30 3.44 17.14
CA SER A 56 4.38 3.00 18.19
C SER A 56 3.05 2.48 17.64
N ASP A 57 2.37 1.59 18.37
CA ASP A 57 0.99 1.17 18.09
C ASP A 57 0.04 2.37 17.97
N ARG A 58 0.26 3.42 18.77
CA ARG A 58 -0.49 4.67 18.70
C ARG A 58 -0.27 5.36 17.35
N THR A 59 0.96 5.41 16.87
CA THR A 59 1.31 5.99 15.56
C THR A 59 0.64 5.20 14.43
N VAL A 60 0.66 3.86 14.48
CA VAL A 60 -0.04 3.00 13.51
C VAL A 60 -1.54 3.29 13.51
N ASN A 61 -2.18 3.34 14.69
CA ASN A 61 -3.60 3.64 14.81
C ASN A 61 -3.96 5.05 14.31
N ASN A 62 -3.10 6.04 14.55
CA ASN A 62 -3.28 7.39 14.01
C ASN A 62 -3.24 7.41 12.48
N HIS A 63 -2.29 6.69 11.86
CA HIS A 63 -2.24 6.57 10.40
C HIS A 63 -3.49 5.86 9.84
N LEU A 64 -3.96 4.79 10.49
CA LEU A 64 -5.20 4.11 10.09
C LEU A 64 -6.43 5.02 10.25
N ALA A 65 -6.50 5.82 11.32
CA ALA A 65 -7.58 6.78 11.52
C ALA A 65 -7.59 7.87 10.44
N ASN A 66 -6.42 8.41 10.08
CA ASN A 66 -6.30 9.37 8.99
C ASN A 66 -6.68 8.74 7.64
N ALA A 67 -6.25 7.50 7.39
CA ALA A 67 -6.61 6.78 6.17
C ALA A 67 -8.12 6.53 6.06
N LYS A 68 -8.79 6.15 7.16
CA LYS A 68 -10.25 6.05 7.22
C LYS A 68 -10.95 7.36 6.86
N GLN A 69 -10.47 8.48 7.40
CA GLN A 69 -11.04 9.79 7.11
C GLN A 69 -10.85 10.17 5.63
N LYS A 70 -9.66 9.94 5.07
CA LYS A 70 -9.31 10.28 3.69
C LYS A 70 -10.04 9.40 2.67
N LEU A 71 -10.30 8.14 3.01
CA LEU A 71 -11.03 7.19 2.15
C LEU A 71 -12.53 7.13 2.48
N ASP A 72 -13.05 8.07 3.27
CA ASP A 72 -14.46 8.16 3.69
C ASP A 72 -15.03 6.82 4.20
N SER A 73 -14.22 6.07 4.94
CA SER A 73 -14.55 4.74 5.46
C SER A 73 -15.07 4.85 6.88
N ARG A 74 -16.30 4.38 7.11
CA ARG A 74 -16.99 4.53 8.41
C ARG A 74 -16.39 3.60 9.46
N ASN A 75 -16.06 2.39 9.05
CA ASN A 75 -15.50 1.36 9.89
C ASN A 75 -14.28 0.73 9.25
N VAL A 76 -13.65 -0.16 10.01
CA VAL A 76 -12.40 -0.81 9.60
C VAL A 76 -12.64 -1.84 8.50
N ALA A 77 -13.80 -2.49 8.45
CA ALA A 77 -14.13 -3.43 7.37
C ALA A 77 -14.23 -2.69 6.03
N GLU A 78 -14.90 -1.53 5.99
CA GLU A 78 -14.97 -0.67 4.80
C GLU A 78 -13.58 -0.20 4.33
N LEU A 79 -12.69 0.18 5.25
CA LEU A 79 -11.31 0.52 4.93
C LEU A 79 -10.60 -0.64 4.23
N ARG A 80 -10.71 -1.86 4.79
CA ARG A 80 -10.07 -3.04 4.20
C ARG A 80 -10.64 -3.38 2.83
N SER A 81 -11.96 -3.42 2.72
CA SER A 81 -12.64 -3.76 1.47
C SER A 81 -12.32 -2.76 0.36
N SER A 82 -12.28 -1.45 0.66
CA SER A 82 -11.95 -0.43 -0.35
C SER A 82 -10.52 -0.56 -0.85
N ILE A 83 -9.55 -0.82 0.03
CA ILE A 83 -8.15 -1.02 -0.35
C ILE A 83 -7.97 -2.27 -1.21
N LEU A 84 -8.56 -3.40 -0.79
CA LEU A 84 -8.47 -4.66 -1.54
C LEU A 84 -9.15 -4.56 -2.92
N LEU A 85 -10.31 -3.91 -3.00
CA LEU A 85 -11.02 -3.70 -4.26
C LEU A 85 -10.22 -2.82 -5.23
N ARG A 86 -9.67 -1.70 -4.74
CA ARG A 86 -8.83 -0.80 -5.57
C ARG A 86 -7.58 -1.52 -6.06
N PHE A 87 -6.94 -2.33 -5.21
CA PHE A 87 -5.80 -3.15 -5.60
C PHE A 87 -6.16 -4.14 -6.71
N LEU A 88 -7.26 -4.89 -6.54
CA LEU A 88 -7.74 -5.85 -7.54
C LEU A 88 -8.05 -5.19 -8.89
N VAL A 89 -8.79 -4.07 -8.89
CA VAL A 89 -9.12 -3.32 -10.11
C VAL A 89 -7.85 -2.81 -10.79
N CYS A 90 -6.87 -2.31 -10.04
CA CYS A 90 -5.58 -1.89 -10.58
C CYS A 90 -4.85 -3.06 -11.25
N GLN A 91 -4.86 -4.27 -10.67
CA GLN A 91 -4.23 -5.44 -11.30
C GLN A 91 -4.91 -5.84 -12.61
N ILE A 92 -6.25 -5.90 -12.64
CA ILE A 92 -7.03 -6.25 -13.83
C ILE A 92 -6.81 -5.23 -14.96
N THR A 93 -6.82 -3.95 -14.62
CA THR A 93 -6.65 -2.88 -15.62
C THR A 93 -5.23 -2.81 -16.17
N ASN A 94 -4.20 -3.07 -15.35
CA ASN A 94 -2.80 -3.08 -15.82
C ASN A 94 -2.44 -4.31 -16.67
N GLN A 95 -3.16 -5.45 -16.54
CA GLN A 95 -2.94 -6.63 -17.40
C GLN A 95 -3.24 -6.38 -18.89
N ASN A 96 -3.98 -5.32 -19.21
CA ASN A 96 -4.32 -4.97 -20.60
C ASN A 96 -3.22 -4.15 -21.32
N TYR A 97 -2.11 -3.81 -20.65
CA TYR A 97 -1.02 -3.04 -21.27
C TYR A 97 -0.06 -3.92 -22.10
N SER A 98 0.26 -5.14 -21.65
CA SER A 98 1.16 -6.05 -22.38
C SER A 98 0.57 -6.64 -23.67
N ALA A 99 -0.74 -6.51 -23.92
CA ALA A 99 -1.38 -7.05 -25.11
C ALA A 99 -1.36 -6.10 -26.33
N ARG A 100 -0.82 -4.87 -26.21
CA ARG A 100 -0.85 -3.88 -27.30
C ARG A 100 0.52 -3.48 -27.88
N ASP A 101 1.63 -3.90 -27.29
CA ASP A 101 2.99 -3.59 -27.78
C ASP A 101 3.58 -4.66 -28.72
N GLY A 102 2.72 -5.43 -29.40
CA GLY A 102 3.10 -6.31 -30.50
C GLY A 102 2.74 -5.70 -31.86
N GLY A 103 3.32 -4.56 -32.23
CA GLY A 103 2.97 -3.92 -33.51
C GLY A 103 3.62 -2.57 -33.82
N LYS A 104 4.91 -2.40 -33.56
CA LYS A 104 5.73 -1.44 -34.31
C LYS A 104 6.89 -2.19 -34.93
N ASN A 105 6.77 -2.50 -36.22
CA ASN A 105 7.87 -2.64 -37.15
C ASN A 105 7.36 -2.22 -38.53
N VAL A 106 7.86 -1.05 -38.95
CA VAL A 106 8.18 -0.57 -40.32
C VAL A 106 7.34 -1.09 -41.48
#